data_AF-A0A542S6F8-F1
#
_entry.id   AF-A0A542S6F8-F1
#
_cell.length_a   1.000
_cell.length_b   1.000
_cell.length_c   1.000
_cell.angle_alpha   90.00
_cell.angle_beta   90.00
_cell.angle_gamma   90.00
#
_symmetry.space_group_name_H-M   'P 1'
#
loop_
_entity.id
_entity.type
_entity.pdbx_description
1 polymer ?
#
loop_
_entity_poly.entity_id
_entity_poly.type
_entity_poly.pdbx_seq_one_letter_code
_entity_poly.pdbx_strand_id
1 'polypeptide(L)'
;MTARRPRSVYDLGTEPDPRFTFANERTFLAWIRTALALMAAGVALDSLASALPETPRRWVAAALILAGVAGCGLAWLRWMANERALREARPLPGLPLGIALVVLVAAGGLVLVALTLAAS
;
A
#
# COMPACT_ATOMS: atom_id res chain seq x y z
N MET A 1 24.06 -13.04 20.28
CA MET A 1 23.85 -12.29 19.02
C MET A 1 22.37 -12.37 18.68
N THR A 2 21.63 -11.26 18.72
CA THR A 2 20.20 -11.21 18.42
C THR A 2 19.99 -11.32 16.91
N ALA A 3 19.52 -12.48 16.44
CA ALA A 3 19.25 -12.69 15.02
C ALA A 3 18.10 -11.76 14.57
N ARG A 4 18.40 -10.75 13.74
CA ARG A 4 17.39 -9.84 13.18
C ARG A 4 16.56 -10.54 12.10
N ARG A 5 15.26 -10.25 12.05
CA ARG A 5 14.31 -10.79 11.07
C ARG A 5 13.66 -9.67 10.29
N PRO A 6 13.39 -9.83 8.97
CA PRO A 6 13.57 -11.05 8.19
C PRO A 6 15.02 -11.36 7.78
N ARG A 7 15.44 -12.63 7.95
CA ARG A 7 16.78 -13.14 7.59
C ARG A 7 17.17 -12.82 6.14
N SER A 8 16.21 -12.94 5.23
CA SER A 8 16.40 -12.64 3.80
C SER A 8 16.82 -11.20 3.47
N VAL A 9 16.80 -10.29 4.45
CA VAL A 9 17.29 -8.91 4.32
C VAL A 9 18.53 -8.72 5.18
N TYR A 10 18.45 -9.09 6.46
CA TYR A 10 19.50 -8.81 7.44
C TYR A 10 20.76 -9.69 7.31
N ASP A 11 20.67 -10.86 6.68
CA ASP A 11 21.82 -11.74 6.44
C ASP A 11 22.63 -11.34 5.18
N LEU A 12 22.18 -10.32 4.44
CA LEU A 12 22.82 -9.84 3.20
C LEU A 12 23.69 -8.60 3.45
N GLY A 13 24.79 -8.53 2.69
CA GLY A 13 25.64 -7.35 2.57
C GLY A 13 26.25 -6.88 3.90
N THR A 14 26.52 -5.59 3.98
CA THR A 14 27.01 -4.93 5.21
C THR A 14 25.90 -4.09 5.83
N GLU A 15 26.01 -3.82 7.14
CA GLU A 15 25.03 -2.96 7.81
C GLU A 15 25.04 -1.57 7.14
N PRO A 16 23.90 -1.10 6.62
CA PRO A 16 23.81 0.17 5.93
C PRO A 16 23.82 1.33 6.94
N ASP A 17 24.10 2.53 6.45
CA ASP A 17 24.02 3.73 7.29
C ASP A 17 22.58 3.89 7.86
N PRO A 18 22.43 3.96 9.21
CA PRO A 18 21.14 4.00 9.88
C PRO A 18 20.19 5.07 9.34
N ARG A 19 20.69 6.20 8.82
CA ARG A 19 19.84 7.27 8.27
C ARG A 19 19.01 6.80 7.07
N PHE A 20 19.56 5.93 6.22
CA PHE A 20 18.86 5.43 5.04
C PHE A 20 17.85 4.35 5.41
N THR A 21 18.18 3.48 6.36
CA THR A 21 17.24 2.51 6.92
C THR A 21 16.03 3.21 7.57
N PHE A 22 16.24 4.26 8.38
CA PHE A 22 15.14 5.04 8.96
C PHE A 22 14.31 5.80 7.90
N ALA A 23 14.94 6.27 6.83
CA ALA A 23 14.20 6.85 5.71
C ALA A 23 13.31 5.81 5.01
N ASN A 24 13.82 4.60 4.79
CA ASN A 24 13.07 3.49 4.20
C ASN A 24 11.87 3.08 5.09
N GLU A 25 12.10 2.97 6.40
CA GLU A 25 11.07 2.66 7.40
C GLU A 25 9.97 3.73 7.44
N ARG A 26 10.30 5.02 7.50
CA ARG A 26 9.30 6.11 7.43
C ARG A 26 8.43 6.01 6.18
N THR A 27 9.05 5.70 5.04
CA THR A 27 8.29 5.51 3.80
C THR A 27 7.39 4.28 3.93
N PHE A 28 7.90 3.15 4.43
CA PHE A 28 7.10 1.95 4.67
C PHE A 28 5.86 2.24 5.54
N LEU A 29 6.04 2.91 6.67
CA LEU A 29 4.95 3.27 7.58
C LEU A 29 3.95 4.23 6.93
N ALA A 30 4.41 5.16 6.09
CA ALA A 30 3.51 6.03 5.32
C ALA A 30 2.63 5.22 4.35
N TRP A 31 3.19 4.19 3.69
CA TRP A 31 2.42 3.29 2.82
C TRP A 31 1.41 2.45 3.61
N ILE A 32 1.81 1.89 4.75
CA ILE A 32 0.90 1.13 5.63
C ILE A 32 -0.26 2.01 6.09
N ARG A 33 0.00 3.27 6.48
CA ARG A 33 -1.05 4.21 6.86
C ARG A 33 -2.08 4.40 5.75
N THR A 34 -1.64 4.62 4.51
CA THR A 34 -2.55 4.76 3.37
C THR A 34 -3.34 3.48 3.11
N ALA A 35 -2.69 2.32 3.16
CA ALA A 35 -3.35 1.03 3.00
C ALA A 35 -4.44 0.79 4.06
N LEU A 36 -4.14 1.10 5.33
CA LEU A 36 -5.11 1.05 6.43
C LEU A 36 -6.28 2.01 6.22
N ALA A 37 -6.00 3.24 5.77
CA ALA A 37 -7.04 4.22 5.48
C ALA A 37 -7.99 3.74 4.35
N LEU A 38 -7.45 3.10 3.31
CA LEU A 38 -8.27 2.51 2.23
C LEU A 38 -9.17 1.39 2.75
N MET A 39 -8.64 0.48 3.57
CA MET A 39 -9.45 -0.58 4.17
C MET A 39 -10.53 -0.02 5.09
N ALA A 40 -10.20 0.95 5.93
CA ALA A 40 -11.15 1.62 6.81
C ALA A 40 -12.26 2.33 6.00
N ALA A 41 -11.91 3.00 4.90
CA ALA A 41 -12.88 3.63 4.01
C ALA A 41 -13.80 2.61 3.34
N GLY A 42 -13.27 1.47 2.88
CA GLY A 42 -14.09 0.39 2.30
C GLY A 42 -15.07 -0.21 3.30
N VAL A 43 -14.62 -0.51 4.53
CA VAL A 43 -15.48 -0.98 5.62
C VAL A 43 -16.55 0.05 5.98
N ALA A 44 -16.15 1.33 6.07
CA ALA A 44 -17.08 2.42 6.36
C ALA A 44 -18.13 2.60 5.25
N LEU A 45 -17.74 2.48 3.98
CA LEU A 45 -18.65 2.54 2.85
C LEU A 45 -19.68 1.40 2.90
N ASP A 46 -19.23 0.17 3.16
CA ASP A 46 -20.13 -0.99 3.25
C ASP A 46 -21.08 -0.91 4.46
N SER A 47 -20.63 -0.34 5.58
CA SER A 47 -21.41 -0.33 6.82
C SER A 47 -22.29 0.92 7.00
N LEU A 48 -21.82 2.09 6.58
CA LEU A 48 -22.48 3.37 6.88
C LEU A 48 -23.27 3.95 5.68
N ALA A 49 -22.94 3.60 4.44
CA ALA A 49 -23.56 4.22 3.27
C ALA A 49 -24.82 3.48 2.77
N SER A 50 -25.75 3.15 3.67
CA SER A 50 -26.98 2.38 3.34
C SER A 50 -27.90 3.06 2.34
N ALA A 51 -27.77 4.38 2.15
CA ALA A 51 -28.52 5.16 1.17
C ALA A 51 -28.09 4.89 -0.29
N LEU A 52 -26.91 4.29 -0.52
CA LEU A 52 -26.44 3.95 -1.86
C LEU A 52 -26.96 2.57 -2.30
N PRO A 53 -27.13 2.33 -3.61
CA PRO A 53 -27.55 1.02 -4.10
C PRO A 53 -26.57 -0.08 -3.66
N GLU A 54 -27.12 -1.21 -3.21
CA GLU A 54 -26.37 -2.26 -2.52
C GLU A 54 -25.23 -2.86 -3.36
N THR A 55 -25.52 -3.25 -4.60
CA THR A 55 -24.57 -3.90 -5.50
C THR A 55 -23.34 -3.03 -5.79
N PRO A 56 -23.47 -1.80 -6.33
CA PRO A 56 -22.30 -0.95 -6.59
C PRO A 56 -21.53 -0.58 -5.32
N ARG A 57 -22.24 -0.32 -4.21
CA ARG A 57 -21.61 -0.02 -2.92
C ARG A 57 -20.69 -1.13 -2.46
N ARG A 58 -21.16 -2.39 -2.50
CA ARG A 58 -20.35 -3.57 -2.14
C ARG A 58 -19.13 -3.73 -3.03
N TRP A 59 -19.27 -3.52 -4.34
CA TRP A 59 -18.13 -3.60 -5.27
C TRP A 59 -17.06 -2.56 -4.97
N VAL A 60 -17.45 -1.31 -4.72
CA VAL A 60 -16.49 -0.24 -4.38
C VAL A 60 -15.85 -0.50 -3.02
N ALA A 61 -16.63 -0.93 -2.01
CA ALA A 61 -16.11 -1.28 -0.71
C ALA A 61 -15.07 -2.41 -0.79
N ALA A 62 -15.39 -3.48 -1.52
CA ALA A 62 -14.47 -4.59 -1.77
C ALA A 62 -13.20 -4.13 -2.50
N ALA A 63 -13.33 -3.27 -3.51
CA ALA A 63 -12.19 -2.72 -4.24
C ALA A 63 -11.26 -1.90 -3.34
N LEU A 64 -11.81 -1.05 -2.46
CA LEU A 64 -11.03 -0.27 -1.49
C LEU A 64 -10.27 -1.17 -0.50
N ILE A 65 -10.93 -2.21 0.02
CA ILE A 65 -10.31 -3.17 0.94
C ILE A 65 -9.18 -3.92 0.22
N LEU A 66 -9.44 -4.46 -0.97
CA LEU A 66 -8.43 -5.19 -1.75
C LEU A 66 -7.25 -4.29 -2.13
N ALA A 67 -7.49 -3.02 -2.48
CA ALA A 67 -6.44 -2.05 -2.74
C ALA A 67 -5.58 -1.80 -1.49
N GLY A 68 -6.19 -1.70 -0.30
CA GLY A 68 -5.44 -1.59 0.95
C GLY A 68 -4.60 -2.83 1.25
N VAL A 69 -5.16 -4.04 1.09
CA VAL A 69 -4.41 -5.31 1.24
C VAL A 69 -3.22 -5.37 0.27
N ALA A 70 -3.44 -5.05 -1.00
CA ALA A 70 -2.39 -4.97 -2.01
C ALA A 70 -1.34 -3.91 -1.65
N GLY A 71 -1.77 -2.76 -1.12
CA GLY A 71 -0.90 -1.69 -0.63
C GLY A 71 0.03 -2.14 0.50
N CYS A 72 -0.46 -2.94 1.45
CA CYS A 72 0.37 -3.54 2.50
C CYS A 72 1.44 -4.47 1.90
N GLY A 73 1.05 -5.35 0.97
CA GLY A 73 1.98 -6.24 0.28
C GLY A 73 3.05 -5.48 -0.49
N LEU A 74 2.64 -4.45 -1.24
CA LEU A 74 3.57 -3.58 -1.97
C LEU A 74 4.52 -2.83 -1.03
N ALA A 75 4.01 -2.29 0.08
CA ALA A 75 4.83 -1.60 1.07
C ALA A 75 5.94 -2.52 1.58
N TRP A 76 5.60 -3.76 1.90
CA TRP A 76 6.54 -4.78 2.37
C TRP A 76 7.59 -5.15 1.31
N LEU A 77 7.16 -5.46 0.08
CA LEU A 77 8.06 -5.80 -1.01
C LEU A 77 9.03 -4.65 -1.34
N ARG A 78 8.52 -3.41 -1.40
CA ARG A 78 9.32 -2.21 -1.64
C ARG A 78 10.34 -1.99 -0.53
N TRP A 79 9.91 -2.14 0.73
CA TRP A 79 10.80 -2.00 1.89
C TRP A 79 11.94 -3.02 1.83
N MET A 80 11.64 -4.30 1.59
CA MET A 80 12.66 -5.34 1.47
C MET A 80 13.62 -5.09 0.32
N ALA A 81 13.11 -4.71 -0.86
CA ALA A 81 13.95 -4.46 -2.04
C ALA A 81 14.91 -3.29 -1.81
N ASN A 82 14.44 -2.20 -1.20
CA ASN A 82 15.27 -1.05 -0.85
C ASN A 82 16.31 -1.39 0.22
N GLU A 83 15.92 -2.12 1.25
CA GLU A 83 16.83 -2.48 2.35
C GLU A 83 17.95 -3.40 1.86
N ARG A 84 17.63 -4.36 0.97
CA ARG A 84 18.64 -5.20 0.32
C ARG A 84 19.58 -4.40 -0.59
N ALA A 85 19.05 -3.48 -1.39
CA ALA A 85 19.87 -2.63 -2.25
C ALA A 85 20.84 -1.75 -1.43
N LEU A 86 20.37 -1.19 -0.31
CA LEU A 86 21.22 -0.42 0.61
C LEU A 86 22.34 -1.28 1.22
N ARG A 87 22.03 -2.51 1.64
CA ARG A 87 23.00 -3.46 2.20
C ARG A 87 24.05 -3.93 1.20
N GLU A 88 23.66 -4.11 -0.05
CA GLU A 88 24.54 -4.55 -1.14
C GLU A 88 25.24 -3.38 -1.86
N ALA A 89 25.06 -2.13 -1.40
CA ALA A 89 25.54 -0.92 -2.05
C ALA A 89 25.15 -0.81 -3.55
N ARG A 90 23.96 -1.30 -3.89
CA ARG A 90 23.42 -1.27 -5.26
C ARG A 90 22.49 -0.08 -5.48
N PRO A 91 22.30 0.35 -6.75
CA PRO A 91 21.32 1.36 -7.09
C PRO A 91 19.93 0.99 -6.56
N LEU A 92 19.20 1.99 -6.03
CA LEU A 92 17.86 1.77 -5.52
C LEU A 92 16.93 1.32 -6.65
N PRO A 93 16.11 0.27 -6.43
CA PRO A 93 15.17 -0.20 -7.44
C PRO A 93 14.16 0.91 -7.77
N GLY A 94 13.85 1.05 -9.07
CA GLY A 94 12.89 2.04 -9.55
C GLY A 94 11.50 1.89 -8.94
N LEU A 95 10.65 2.90 -9.15
CA LEU A 95 9.33 3.04 -8.51
C LEU A 95 8.10 2.58 -9.34
N PRO A 96 8.14 1.59 -10.26
CA PRO A 96 7.02 1.37 -11.18
C PRO A 96 5.77 0.77 -10.50
N LEU A 97 5.90 -0.02 -9.42
CA LEU A 97 4.73 -0.63 -8.77
C LEU A 97 3.85 0.35 -7.98
N GLY A 98 4.41 1.45 -7.46
CA GLY A 98 3.65 2.45 -6.69
C GLY A 98 2.60 3.18 -7.53
N ILE A 99 2.93 3.42 -8.81
CA ILE A 99 2.06 4.07 -9.78
C ILE A 99 0.84 3.20 -10.09
N ALA A 100 1.01 1.88 -10.20
CA ALA A 100 -0.08 0.94 -10.47
C ALA A 100 -1.16 0.96 -9.37
N LEU A 101 -0.76 1.05 -8.09
CA LEU A 101 -1.72 1.15 -6.98
C LEU A 101 -2.50 2.47 -7.00
N VAL A 102 -1.82 3.58 -7.31
CA VAL A 102 -2.44 4.91 -7.45
C VAL A 102 -3.47 4.90 -8.58
N VAL A 103 -3.15 4.30 -9.73
CA VAL A 103 -4.07 4.16 -10.86
C VAL A 103 -5.31 3.34 -10.47
N LEU A 104 -5.12 2.25 -9.72
CA LEU A 104 -6.23 1.37 -9.30
C LEU A 104 -7.19 2.08 -8.33
N VAL A 105 -6.65 2.85 -7.38
CA VAL A 105 -7.44 3.68 -6.45
C VAL A 105 -8.16 4.81 -7.19
N ALA A 106 -7.48 5.49 -8.12
CA ALA A 106 -8.08 6.56 -8.93
C ALA A 106 -9.25 6.04 -9.79
N ALA A 107 -9.10 4.85 -10.38
CA ALA A 107 -10.15 4.20 -11.15
C ALA A 107 -11.38 3.87 -10.28
N GLY A 108 -11.17 3.34 -9.07
CA GLY A 108 -12.25 3.07 -8.12
C GLY A 108 -13.02 4.34 -7.70
N GLY A 109 -12.31 5.44 -7.47
CA GLY A 109 -12.92 6.74 -7.19
C GLY A 109 -13.75 7.28 -8.36
N LEU A 110 -13.24 7.13 -9.59
CA LEU A 110 -13.95 7.50 -10.82
C LEU A 110 -15.26 6.73 -11.00
N VAL A 111 -15.24 5.42 -10.71
CA VAL A 111 -16.44 4.58 -10.75
C VAL A 111 -17.49 5.05 -9.74
N LEU A 112 -17.07 5.38 -8.51
CA LEU A 112 -17.99 5.90 -7.48
C LEU A 112 -18.63 7.22 -7.93
N VAL A 113 -17.84 8.16 -8.46
CA VAL A 113 -18.34 9.45 -8.97
C VAL A 113 -19.33 9.24 -10.12
N ALA A 114 -18.99 8.38 -11.08
CA ALA A 114 -19.87 8.07 -12.21
C ALA A 114 -21.22 7.50 -11.74
N LEU A 115 -21.21 6.60 -10.75
CA LEU A 115 -22.43 6.01 -10.21
C LEU A 115 -23.29 7.03 -9.46
N THR A 116 -22.69 7.98 -8.75
CA THR A 116 -23.44 9.04 -8.06
C THR A 116 -24.08 10.02 -9.04
N LEU A 117 -23.38 10.38 -10.12
CA LEU A 117 -23.90 11.26 -11.17
C LEU A 117 -24.99 10.58 -12.03
N ALA A 118 -24.92 9.26 -12.19
CA ALA A 118 -25.95 8.50 -12.89
C ALA A 118 -27.25 8.31 -12.06
N ALA A 119 -27.17 8.54 -10.74
CA ALA A 119 -28.29 8.40 -9.82
C ALA A 119 -28.98 9.74 -9.46
N SER A 120 -28.47 10.86 -9.97
CA SER A 120 -29.02 12.23 -9.85
C SER A 120 -29.75 12.67 -11.11
#